data_AF-A0ABD5DEX6-F1
#
_entry.id   AF-A0ABD5DEX6-F1
#
_cell.length_a   1.000
_cell.length_b   1.000
_cell.length_c   1.000
_cell.angle_alpha   90.00
_cell.angle_beta   90.00
_cell.angle_gamma   90.00
#
_symmetry.space_group_name_H-M   'P 1'
#
loop_
_entity.id
_entity.type
_entity.pdbx_description
1 polymer ?
#
loop_
_entity_poly.entity_id
_entity_poly.type
_entity_poly.pdbx_seq_one_letter_code
_entity_poly.pdbx_strand_id
1 'polypeptide(L)'
;EVLHLWTGLGYYARARNLHKAAQQVATLHGGEFPRTFDEVAALPGVGRSTAGAILSLSLGQHYPILDGNVKRVLARCYAVSGWPGKKEVEKRLWDISEEVTPA
;
A
#
# COMPACT_ATOMS: atom_id res chain seq x y z
N GLU A 1 7.51 9.02 -22.65
CA GLU A 1 8.75 8.47 -22.06
C GLU A 1 8.50 7.40 -21.00
N VAL A 2 7.78 7.68 -19.90
CA VAL A 2 7.56 6.69 -18.80
C VAL A 2 6.94 5.37 -19.26
N LEU A 3 5.94 5.38 -20.14
CA LEU A 3 5.33 4.14 -20.63
C LEU A 3 6.28 3.30 -21.48
N HIS A 4 7.23 3.94 -22.16
CA HIS A 4 8.24 3.24 -22.94
C HIS A 4 9.19 2.45 -22.02
N LEU A 5 9.67 3.09 -20.94
CA LEU A 5 10.48 2.43 -19.90
C LEU A 5 9.70 1.33 -19.14
N TRP A 6 8.37 1.42 -19.11
CA TRP A 6 7.51 0.41 -18.47
C TRP A 6 7.20 -0.80 -19.36
N THR A 7 7.70 -0.83 -20.59
CA THR A 7 7.38 -1.90 -21.55
C THR A 7 7.82 -3.27 -21.03
N GLY A 8 6.93 -4.25 -21.08
CA GLY A 8 7.19 -5.62 -20.59
C GLY A 8 6.75 -5.90 -19.15
N LEU A 9 6.48 -4.87 -18.33
CA LEU A 9 6.05 -5.05 -16.93
C LEU A 9 4.54 -5.29 -16.74
N GLY A 10 3.74 -5.09 -17.78
CA GLY A 10 2.28 -5.19 -17.73
C GLY A 10 1.62 -4.18 -16.77
N TYR A 11 0.29 -4.25 -16.65
CA TYR A 11 -0.51 -3.39 -15.77
C TYR A 11 -0.16 -1.90 -15.89
N TYR A 12 -0.18 -1.36 -17.11
CA TYR A 12 0.25 0.02 -17.44
C TYR A 12 -0.51 1.13 -16.69
N ALA A 13 -1.66 0.83 -16.08
CA ALA A 13 -2.33 1.75 -15.17
C ALA A 13 -1.42 2.15 -13.99
N ARG A 14 -0.56 1.23 -13.51
CA ARG A 14 0.43 1.52 -12.46
C ARG A 14 1.42 2.60 -12.91
N ALA A 15 1.96 2.49 -14.12
CA ALA A 15 2.90 3.47 -14.66
C ALA A 15 2.26 4.88 -14.77
N ARG A 16 1.01 4.93 -15.24
CA ARG A 16 0.26 6.19 -15.35
C ARG A 16 0.00 6.81 -13.99
N ASN A 17 -0.40 6.00 -13.01
CA ASN A 17 -0.65 6.47 -11.64
C ASN A 17 0.64 6.90 -10.94
N LEU A 18 1.73 6.15 -11.10
CA LEU A 18 3.05 6.52 -10.57
C LEU A 18 3.50 7.88 -11.09
N HIS A 19 3.38 8.12 -12.41
CA HIS A 19 3.76 9.41 -12.98
C HIS A 19 2.87 10.55 -12.48
N LYS A 20 1.55 10.33 -12.39
CA LYS A 20 0.61 11.32 -11.83
C LYS A 20 0.90 11.63 -10.36
N ALA A 21 1.22 10.61 -9.55
CA ALA A 21 1.60 10.79 -8.16
C ALA A 21 2.89 11.61 -8.03
N ALA A 22 3.91 11.31 -8.85
CA ALA A 22 5.14 12.11 -8.86
C ALA A 22 4.88 13.58 -9.23
N GLN A 23 4.02 13.84 -10.21
CA GLN A 23 3.58 15.21 -10.55
C GLN A 23 2.85 15.89 -9.39
N GLN A 24 1.95 15.17 -8.70
CA GLN A 24 1.24 15.70 -7.54
C GLN A 24 2.18 16.04 -6.37
N VAL A 25 3.19 15.21 -6.12
CA VAL A 25 4.23 15.49 -5.12
C VAL A 25 5.00 16.76 -5.48
N ALA A 26 5.41 16.92 -6.75
CA ALA A 26 6.09 18.12 -7.21
C ALA A 26 5.23 19.39 -7.06
N THR A 27 3.94 19.33 -7.41
CA THR A 27 3.08 20.52 -7.46
C THR A 27 2.46 20.88 -6.11
N LEU A 28 2.01 19.90 -5.33
CA LEU A 28 1.27 20.14 -4.08
C LEU A 28 2.16 20.07 -2.83
N HIS A 29 3.27 19.34 -2.90
CA HIS A 29 4.18 19.13 -1.77
C HIS A 29 5.58 19.70 -2.02
N GLY A 30 5.76 20.53 -3.06
CA GLY A 30 7.03 21.20 -3.36
C GLY A 30 8.17 20.26 -3.73
N GLY A 31 7.86 19.05 -4.21
CA GLY A 31 8.85 18.02 -4.53
C GLY A 31 9.27 17.16 -3.35
N GLU A 32 8.81 17.48 -2.14
CA GLU A 32 9.02 16.66 -0.95
C GLU A 32 7.93 15.59 -0.84
N PHE A 33 8.32 14.33 -0.70
CA PHE A 33 7.35 13.24 -0.56
C PHE A 33 6.60 13.37 0.78
N PRO A 34 5.25 13.27 0.79
CA PRO A 34 4.46 13.46 2.01
C PRO A 34 4.80 12.40 3.07
N ARG A 35 4.72 12.80 4.35
CA ARG A 35 5.15 11.96 5.49
C ARG A 35 4.01 11.56 6.42
N THR A 36 2.77 11.96 6.10
CA THR A 36 1.57 11.55 6.82
C THR A 36 0.82 10.48 6.02
N PHE A 37 0.12 9.60 6.73
CA PHE A 37 -0.58 8.49 6.11
C PHE A 37 -1.65 8.95 5.11
N ASP A 38 -2.46 9.92 5.48
CA ASP A 38 -3.57 10.41 4.67
C ASP A 38 -3.09 11.07 3.37
N GLU A 39 -2.01 11.85 3.43
CA GLU A 39 -1.42 12.47 2.24
C GLU A 39 -0.83 11.42 1.29
N VAL A 40 -0.13 10.41 1.83
CA VAL A 40 0.43 9.32 1.00
C VAL A 40 -0.69 8.47 0.39
N ALA A 41 -1.74 8.15 1.15
CA ALA A 41 -2.89 7.38 0.68
C ALA A 41 -3.75 8.16 -0.33
N ALA A 42 -3.67 9.48 -0.35
CA ALA A 42 -4.33 10.32 -1.35
C ALA A 42 -3.61 10.33 -2.72
N LEU A 43 -2.37 9.81 -2.82
CA LEU A 43 -1.64 9.75 -4.07
C LEU A 43 -2.26 8.72 -5.05
N PRO A 44 -2.34 9.04 -6.36
CA PRO A 44 -2.86 8.12 -7.37
C PRO A 44 -2.17 6.76 -7.36
N GLY A 45 -2.95 5.69 -7.23
CA GLY A 45 -2.46 4.32 -7.23
C GLY A 45 -1.83 3.84 -5.92
N VAL A 46 -1.90 4.63 -4.86
CA VAL A 46 -1.44 4.25 -3.52
C VAL A 46 -2.67 3.89 -2.67
N GLY A 47 -2.79 2.61 -2.29
CA GLY A 47 -3.82 2.15 -1.36
C GLY A 47 -3.29 2.01 0.06
N ARG A 48 -4.17 1.68 1.02
CA ARG A 48 -3.85 1.53 2.47
C ARG A 48 -2.56 0.74 2.73
N SER A 49 -2.42 -0.45 2.15
CA SER A 49 -1.24 -1.30 2.35
C SER A 49 0.03 -0.70 1.74
N THR A 50 -0.06 0.02 0.62
CA THR A 50 1.10 0.63 -0.02
C THR A 50 1.55 1.87 0.74
N ALA A 51 0.61 2.68 1.24
CA ALA A 51 0.93 3.82 2.10
C ALA A 51 1.65 3.37 3.38
N GLY A 52 1.11 2.34 4.05
CA GLY A 52 1.73 1.74 5.24
C GLY A 52 3.12 1.19 4.94
N ALA A 53 3.31 0.50 3.80
CA ALA A 53 4.62 -0.02 3.40
C ALA A 53 5.64 1.10 3.15
N ILE A 54 5.25 2.17 2.45
CA ILE A 54 6.16 3.28 2.16
C ILE A 54 6.62 3.94 3.47
N LEU A 55 5.68 4.32 4.34
CA LEU A 55 6.00 5.06 5.57
C LEU A 55 6.75 4.22 6.60
N SER A 56 6.41 2.94 6.76
CA SER A 56 7.14 2.05 7.66
C SER A 56 8.55 1.76 7.19
N LEU A 57 8.76 1.48 5.90
CA LEU A 57 10.08 1.13 5.38
C LEU A 57 11.01 2.34 5.22
N SER A 58 10.47 3.50 4.83
CA SER A 58 11.29 4.70 4.56
C SER A 58 11.53 5.56 5.81
N LEU A 59 10.59 5.59 6.75
CA LEU A 59 10.62 6.48 7.92
C LEU A 59 10.50 5.74 9.26
N GLY A 60 10.39 4.41 9.25
CA GLY A 60 10.20 3.63 10.48
C GLY A 60 8.86 3.88 11.17
N GLN A 61 7.87 4.47 10.50
CA GLN A 61 6.57 4.76 11.10
C GLN A 61 5.75 3.47 11.31
N HIS A 62 4.96 3.42 12.39
CA HIS A 62 4.26 2.20 12.78
C HIS A 62 2.94 2.03 12.02
N TYR A 63 3.01 1.43 10.82
CA TYR A 63 1.83 1.09 10.03
C TYR A 63 1.86 -0.37 9.56
N PRO A 64 0.79 -1.14 9.77
CA PRO A 64 0.68 -2.50 9.25
C PRO A 64 0.50 -2.52 7.72
N ILE A 65 0.78 -3.68 7.12
CA ILE A 65 0.57 -3.95 5.70
C ILE A 65 -0.29 -5.20 5.51
N LEU A 66 -1.02 -5.30 4.40
CA LEU A 66 -1.88 -6.45 4.14
C LEU A 66 -1.97 -6.79 2.64
N ASP A 67 -0.83 -7.16 2.06
CA ASP A 67 -0.75 -7.66 0.69
C ASP A 67 -1.17 -9.14 0.58
N GLY A 68 -1.14 -9.71 -0.62
CA GLY A 68 -1.50 -11.12 -0.84
C GLY A 68 -0.62 -12.11 -0.07
N ASN A 69 0.63 -11.73 0.25
CA ASN A 69 1.53 -12.57 1.04
C ASN A 69 1.16 -12.55 2.52
N VAL A 70 0.97 -11.37 3.10
CA VAL A 70 0.57 -11.22 4.49
C VAL A 70 -0.82 -11.84 4.72
N LYS A 71 -1.80 -11.59 3.83
CA LYS A 71 -3.12 -12.24 3.89
C LYS A 71 -2.99 -13.76 3.98
N ARG A 72 -2.11 -14.36 3.18
CA ARG A 72 -1.89 -15.82 3.16
C ARG A 72 -1.24 -16.33 4.45
N VAL A 73 -0.24 -15.62 4.97
CA VAL A 73 0.46 -16.00 6.20
C VAL A 73 -0.48 -15.90 7.40
N LEU A 74 -1.13 -14.74 7.59
CA LEU A 74 -2.03 -14.51 8.71
C LEU A 74 -3.24 -15.45 8.68
N ALA A 75 -3.85 -15.66 7.50
CA ALA A 75 -4.98 -16.56 7.38
C ALA A 75 -4.62 -18.00 7.77
N ARG A 76 -3.43 -18.48 7.39
CA ARG A 76 -2.97 -19.83 7.75
C ARG A 76 -2.56 -19.93 9.21
N CYS A 77 -1.84 -18.93 9.73
CA CYS A 77 -1.34 -18.93 11.11
C CYS A 77 -2.47 -18.83 12.14
N TYR A 78 -3.48 -18.00 11.87
CA TYR A 78 -4.62 -17.75 12.76
C TYR A 78 -5.89 -18.51 12.36
N ALA A 79 -5.78 -19.47 11.42
CA ALA A 79 -6.91 -20.26 10.90
C ALA A 79 -8.12 -19.41 10.47
N VAL A 80 -7.89 -18.24 9.85
CA VAL A 80 -8.96 -17.36 9.36
C VAL A 80 -9.55 -17.96 8.09
N SER A 81 -10.73 -18.57 8.24
CA SER A 81 -11.49 -19.13 7.11
C SER A 81 -12.26 -18.05 6.32
N GLY A 82 -12.66 -18.39 5.09
CA GLY A 82 -13.45 -17.52 4.23
C GLY A 82 -12.62 -16.79 3.16
N TRP A 83 -13.31 -16.22 2.19
CA TRP A 83 -12.66 -15.52 1.07
C TRP A 83 -12.22 -14.10 1.49
N PRO A 84 -10.93 -13.73 1.39
CA PRO A 84 -10.46 -12.39 1.76
C PRO A 84 -11.01 -11.23 0.93
N GLY A 85 -11.78 -11.50 -0.13
CA GLY A 85 -12.54 -10.47 -0.86
C GLY A 85 -13.84 -10.06 -0.16
N LYS A 86 -14.31 -10.82 0.84
CA LYS A 86 -15.40 -10.41 1.71
C LYS A 86 -14.90 -9.42 2.75
N LYS A 87 -15.64 -8.31 2.92
CA LYS A 87 -15.29 -7.21 3.84
C LYS A 87 -15.05 -7.68 5.28
N GLU A 88 -15.84 -8.64 5.76
CA GLU A 88 -15.70 -9.22 7.10
C GLU A 88 -14.36 -9.95 7.30
N VAL A 89 -13.95 -10.76 6.33
CA VAL A 89 -12.69 -11.52 6.36
C VAL A 89 -11.50 -10.58 6.19
N GLU A 90 -11.61 -9.61 5.28
CA GLU A 90 -10.57 -8.60 5.10
C GLU A 90 -10.36 -7.76 6.36
N LYS A 91 -11.44 -7.34 7.03
CA LYS A 91 -11.35 -6.60 8.30
C LYS A 91 -10.62 -7.44 9.35
N ARG A 92 -10.99 -8.72 9.51
CA ARG A 92 -10.32 -9.60 10.48
C ARG A 92 -8.82 -9.72 10.23
N LEU A 93 -8.40 -9.83 8.97
CA LEU A 93 -6.99 -9.90 8.61
C LEU A 93 -6.25 -8.58 8.89
N TRP A 94 -6.90 -7.43 8.67
CA TRP A 94 -6.35 -6.13 9.08
C TRP A 94 -6.19 -6.01 10.58
N ASP A 95 -7.21 -6.40 11.36
CA ASP A 95 -7.18 -6.35 12.82
C ASP A 95 -5.99 -7.19 13.35
N ILE A 96 -5.79 -8.41 12.83
CA ILE A 96 -4.63 -9.26 13.20
C ILE A 96 -3.32 -8.62 12.77
N SER A 97 -3.25 -8.04 11.57
CA SER A 97 -2.02 -7.41 11.08
C SER A 97 -1.60 -6.24 11.97
N GLU A 98 -2.55 -5.46 12.46
CA GLU A 98 -2.31 -4.35 13.39
C GLU A 98 -1.83 -4.87 14.75
N GLU A 99 -2.45 -5.93 15.28
CA GLU A 99 -2.08 -6.56 16.56
C GLU A 99 -0.64 -7.12 16.58
N VAL A 100 -0.19 -7.72 15.47
CA VAL A 100 1.11 -8.40 15.41
C VAL A 100 2.24 -7.55 14.84
N THR A 101 1.94 -6.36 14.31
CA THR A 101 2.98 -5.43 13.85
C THR A 101 3.63 -4.79 15.08
N PRO A 102 4.95 -4.90 15.26
CA PRO A 102 5.61 -4.34 16.44
C PRO A 102 5.50 -2.81 16.49
N ALA A 103 5.51 -2.30 17.71
CA ALA A 103 5.68 -0.88 18.01
C ALA A 103 7.16 -0.47 18.04
#